data_AF-A0A955HAY5-F1
#
_entry.id   AF-A0A955HAY5-F1
#
_cell.length_a   1.000
_cell.length_b   1.000
_cell.length_c   1.000
_cell.angle_alpha   90.00
_cell.angle_beta   90.00
_cell.angle_gamma   90.00
#
_symmetry.space_group_name_H-M   'P 1'
#
loop_
_entity.id
_entity.type
_entity.pdbx_description
1 polymer ?
#
loop_
_entity_poly.entity_id
_entity_poly.type
_entity_poly.pdbx_seq_one_letter_code
_entity_poly.pdbx_strand_id
1 'polypeptide(L)' 'KRFVYYLLGATGVCVVPLRGGFNSTYDGFRFTLLEEDEGTFQHTIETIRQAVTDYLHST' A
#
# COMPACT_ATOMS: atom_id res chain seq x y z
N LYS A 1 -1.05 10.66 0.19
CA LYS A 1 -2.04 10.32 1.28
C LYS A 1 -3.29 9.64 0.75
N ARG A 2 -3.98 10.18 -0.27
CA ARG A 2 -5.21 9.61 -0.85
C ARG A 2 -5.10 8.10 -1.13
N PHE A 3 -4.11 7.70 -1.92
CA PHE A 3 -3.88 6.29 -2.28
C PHE A 3 -3.91 5.32 -1.09
N VAL A 4 -3.27 5.65 0.04
CA VAL A 4 -3.21 4.77 1.21
C VAL A 4 -4.59 4.47 1.80
N TYR A 5 -5.50 5.44 1.79
CA TYR A 5 -6.88 5.22 2.24
C TYR A 5 -7.69 4.36 1.25
N TYR A 6 -7.45 4.53 -0.06
CA TYR A 6 -8.08 3.69 -1.08
C TYR A 6 -7.58 2.26 -1.01
N LEU A 7 -6.26 2.05 -0.84
CA LEU A 7 -5.66 0.74 -0.64
C LEU A 7 -6.31 0.03 0.56
N LEU A 8 -6.35 0.69 1.71
CA LEU A 8 -6.99 0.14 2.90
C LEU A 8 -8.48 -0.18 2.68
N GLY A 9 -9.24 0.75 2.08
CA GLY A 9 -10.68 0.58 1.88
C GLY A 9 -11.05 -0.49 0.84
N ALA A 10 -10.24 -0.66 -0.21
CA ALA A 10 -10.52 -1.59 -1.29
C ALA A 10 -9.97 -3.00 -1.04
N THR A 11 -8.80 -3.11 -0.38
CA THR A 11 -8.09 -4.39 -0.24
C THR A 11 -7.88 -4.83 1.21
N GLY A 12 -8.11 -3.95 2.19
CA GLY A 12 -7.80 -4.23 3.60
C GLY A 12 -6.31 -4.09 3.95
N VAL A 13 -5.43 -3.79 2.99
CA VAL A 13 -3.99 -3.65 3.25
C VAL A 13 -3.71 -2.30 3.92
N CYS A 14 -3.27 -2.36 5.18
CA CYS A 14 -2.94 -1.18 5.97
C CYS A 14 -1.46 -0.81 5.83
N VAL A 15 -1.19 0.41 5.35
CA VAL A 15 0.18 0.95 5.21
C VAL A 15 0.25 2.37 5.79
N VAL A 16 1.47 2.85 6.06
CA VAL A 16 1.67 4.18 6.64
C VAL A 16 2.19 5.15 5.58
N PRO A 17 1.55 6.32 5.35
CA PRO A 17 2.00 7.27 4.35
C PRO A 17 3.34 7.92 4.75
N LEU A 18 4.27 8.07 3.79
CA LEU A 18 5.54 8.77 4.04
C LEU A 18 5.31 10.25 4.32
N ARG A 19 4.52 10.92 3.45
CA ARG A 19 4.10 12.30 3.69
C ARG A 19 3.11 12.37 4.85
N GLY A 20 3.54 12.96 5.96
CA GLY A 20 2.76 13.13 7.19
C GLY A 20 2.86 11.99 8.21
N GLY A 21 3.32 10.79 7.82
CA GLY A 21 3.61 9.70 8.76
C GLY A 21 5.10 9.53 9.07
N PHE A 22 5.99 10.00 8.19
CA PHE A 22 7.45 9.92 8.35
C PHE A 22 8.16 11.26 8.10
N ASN A 23 7.45 12.39 8.22
CA ASN A 23 7.96 13.73 7.93
C ASN A 23 8.71 13.82 6.57
N SER A 24 8.25 13.06 5.57
CA SER A 24 8.85 13.04 4.23
C SER A 24 8.11 14.01 3.30
N THR A 25 8.85 14.64 2.40
CA THR A 25 8.28 15.45 1.32
C THR A 25 7.80 14.59 0.14
N TYR A 26 8.28 13.35 0.04
CA TYR A 26 7.95 12.41 -1.03
C TYR A 26 6.59 11.73 -0.83
N ASP A 27 5.89 11.50 -1.94
CA ASP A 27 4.72 10.65 -1.96
C ASP A 27 5.13 9.17 -1.97
N GLY A 28 4.53 8.40 -1.08
CA GLY A 28 4.81 6.98 -0.90
C GLY A 28 4.23 6.47 0.40
N PHE A 29 4.49 5.21 0.70
CA PHE A 29 4.07 4.55 1.93
C PHE A 29 5.12 3.54 2.39
N ARG A 30 5.12 3.24 3.69
CA ARG A 30 5.89 2.17 4.31
C ARG A 30 4.97 0.98 4.56
N PHE A 31 5.44 -0.22 4.19
CA PHE A 31 4.87 -1.50 4.56
C PHE A 31 5.93 -2.34 5.30
N THR A 32 5.55 -3.48 5.88
CA THR A 32 6.43 -4.33 6.68
C THR A 32 6.81 -5.61 5.93
N LEU A 33 8.02 -6.12 6.20
CA LEU A 33 8.52 -7.41 5.69
C LEU A 33 8.49 -8.49 6.79
N LEU A 34 7.61 -8.32 7.79
CA LEU A 34 7.54 -9.18 8.98
C LEU A 34 6.61 -10.39 8.78
N GLU A 35 5.99 -10.52 7.61
CA GLU A 35 5.19 -11.70 7.27
C GLU A 35 6.15 -12.86 6.97
N GLU A 36 6.02 -13.94 7.73
CA GLU A 36 6.90 -15.11 7.63
C GLU A 36 6.39 -16.12 6.58
N ASP A 37 5.07 -16.16 6.36
CA ASP A 37 4.48 -16.99 5.33
C ASP A 37 4.67 -16.35 3.96
N GLU A 38 5.57 -16.92 3.16
CA GLU A 38 5.90 -16.43 1.81
C GLU A 38 4.65 -16.32 0.92
N GLY A 39 3.69 -17.24 1.05
CA GLY A 39 2.44 -17.19 0.28
C GLY A 39 1.62 -15.94 0.57
N THR A 40 1.45 -15.62 1.86
CA THR A 40 0.74 -14.44 2.36
C THR A 40 1.49 -13.15 1.99
N PHE A 41 2.82 -13.17 2.10
CA PHE A 41 3.66 -12.05 1.68
C PHE A 41 3.49 -11.76 0.19
N GLN A 42 3.65 -12.78 -0.67
CA GLN A 42 3.49 -12.64 -2.11
C GLN A 42 2.07 -12.17 -2.48
N HIS A 43 1.04 -12.72 -1.83
CA HIS A 43 -0.34 -12.28 -2.03
C HIS A 43 -0.53 -10.80 -1.67
N THR A 44 0.09 -10.33 -0.58
CA THR A 44 0.04 -8.92 -0.16
C THR A 44 0.72 -8.02 -1.18
N ILE A 45 1.91 -8.39 -1.68
CA ILE A 45 2.64 -7.62 -2.68
C ILE A 45 1.88 -7.56 -4.01
N GLU A 46 1.31 -8.68 -4.45
CA GLU A 46 0.51 -8.74 -5.67
C GLU A 46 -0.77 -7.91 -5.54
N THR A 47 -1.41 -7.93 -4.37
CA THR A 47 -2.56 -7.08 -4.06
C THR A 47 -2.20 -5.59 -4.12
N ILE A 48 -1.05 -5.19 -3.57
CA ILE A 48 -0.57 -3.81 -3.65
C ILE A 48 -0.29 -3.43 -5.12
N ARG A 49 0.36 -4.31 -5.89
CA ARG A 49 0.65 -4.12 -7.31
C ARG A 49 -0.63 -3.83 -8.09
N GLN A 50 -1.63 -4.68 -7.94
CA GLN A 50 -2.91 -4.54 -8.64
C GLN A 50 -3.64 -3.25 -8.21
N ALA A 51 -3.68 -2.95 -6.91
CA ALA A 51 -4.32 -1.73 -6.40
C ALA A 51 -3.66 -0.45 -6.93
N VAL A 52 -2.34 -0.43 -7.13
CA VAL A 52 -1.64 0.68 -7.77
C VAL A 52 -2.11 0.83 -9.23
N THR A 53 -2.13 -0.26 -9.99
CA THR A 53 -2.62 -0.25 -11.38
C THR A 53 -4.05 0.25 -11.45
N ASP A 54 -4.95 -0.30 -10.63
CA ASP A 54 -6.37 0.09 -10.62
C ASP A 54 -6.55 1.56 -10.24
N TYR A 55 -5.81 2.05 -9.25
CA TYR A 55 -5.86 3.47 -8.85
C TYR A 55 -5.40 4.41 -9.96
N LEU A 56 -4.41 4.01 -10.76
CA LEU A 56 -3.94 4.81 -11.90
C LEU A 56 -4.95 4.82 -13.07
N HIS A 57 -5.81 3.79 -13.16
CA HIS A 57 -6.87 3.72 -14.16
C HIS A 57 -8.21 4.29 -13.66
N SER A 58 -8.40 4.45 -12.35
CA SER A 58 -9.56 5.12 -11.77
C SER A 58 -9.43 6.64 -11.96
N THR A 59 -10.21 7.20 -12.88
CA THR A 59 -10.30 8.67 -13.09
C THR A 59 -11.17 9.30 -12.01
#